data_AF-A0A525JQI9-F1
#
_entry.id   AF-A0A525JQI9-F1
#
_cell.length_a   1.000
_cell.length_b   1.000
_cell.length_c   1.000
_cell.angle_alpha   90.00
_cell.angle_beta   90.00
_cell.angle_gamma   90.00
#
_symmetry.space_group_name_H-M   'P 1'
#
loop_
_entity.id
_entity.type
_entity.pdbx_description
1 polymer ?
#
loop_
_entity_poly.entity_id
_entity_poly.type
_entity_poly.pdbx_seq_one_letter_code
_entity_poly.pdbx_strand_id
1 'polypeptide(L)'
;MRTLSKVLAASAAAASVALFANAAGAAIFVNNWTISPTGQITVTFGDDALGSANATGTAGDHGTDYSHVYAPPGSSSGSFTDTFDFHLPTGEVLNAAISTSTLDFTGISFNGVAGTVSNAPGLHIGSVSEVLVTLGGEQELIVTGTGVSTAGWSGTASFTPVAVPEPATWALMIMGFGGAGALLRNRRRTAVAAA
;
A
#
# COMPACT_ATOMS: atom_id res chain seq x y z
N MET A 1 47.80 -43.49 -10.19
CA MET A 1 46.37 -43.30 -9.87
C MET A 1 46.19 -41.91 -9.27
N ARG A 2 45.59 -40.97 -10.00
CA ARG A 2 45.30 -39.61 -9.54
C ARG A 2 43.78 -39.40 -9.69
N THR A 3 43.06 -39.35 -8.58
CA THR A 3 41.63 -38.98 -8.56
C THR A 3 41.49 -37.57 -8.02
N LEU A 4 41.06 -36.66 -8.89
CA LEU A 4 40.80 -35.25 -8.59
C LEU A 4 39.47 -35.11 -7.83
N SER A 5 39.52 -34.63 -6.58
CA SER A 5 38.33 -34.26 -5.81
C SER A 5 37.91 -32.83 -6.15
N LYS A 6 36.72 -32.65 -6.72
CA LYS A 6 36.13 -31.35 -7.04
C LYS A 6 35.59 -30.70 -5.77
N VAL A 7 36.08 -29.50 -5.45
CA VAL A 7 35.57 -28.64 -4.37
C VAL A 7 34.27 -27.99 -4.86
N LEU A 8 33.16 -28.21 -4.15
CA LEU A 8 31.90 -27.51 -4.36
C LEU A 8 31.88 -26.25 -3.49
N ALA A 9 31.89 -25.07 -4.11
CA ALA A 9 31.74 -23.80 -3.41
C ALA A 9 30.25 -23.57 -3.09
N ALA A 10 29.90 -23.49 -1.80
CA ALA A 10 28.59 -23.04 -1.36
C ALA A 10 28.65 -21.52 -1.13
N SER A 11 27.86 -20.77 -1.89
CA SER A 11 27.67 -19.33 -1.71
C SER A 11 26.87 -19.06 -0.44
N ALA A 12 27.48 -18.41 0.55
CA ALA A 12 26.80 -17.89 1.72
C ALA A 12 26.07 -16.58 1.35
N ALA A 13 24.74 -16.61 1.36
CA ALA A 13 23.94 -15.39 1.33
C ALA A 13 24.05 -14.70 2.69
N ALA A 14 24.53 -13.46 2.70
CA ALA A 14 24.67 -12.66 3.91
C ALA A 14 23.28 -12.25 4.43
N ALA A 15 22.91 -12.72 5.62
CA ALA A 15 21.78 -12.20 6.38
C ALA A 15 22.24 -10.93 7.12
N SER A 16 21.79 -9.76 6.67
CA SER A 16 22.02 -8.50 7.38
C SER A 16 21.06 -8.39 8.56
N VAL A 17 21.58 -8.55 9.77
CA VAL A 17 20.89 -8.20 11.03
C VAL A 17 20.91 -6.67 11.17
N ALA A 18 19.75 -6.02 11.02
CA ALA A 18 19.62 -4.60 11.34
C ALA A 18 19.42 -4.45 12.86
N LEU A 19 20.33 -3.73 13.50
CA LEU A 19 20.24 -3.36 14.92
C LEU A 19 19.21 -2.23 15.07
N PHE A 20 18.26 -2.38 15.99
CA PHE A 20 17.23 -1.38 16.28
C PHE A 20 17.81 -0.20 17.07
N ALA A 21 17.58 1.02 16.58
CA ALA A 21 17.78 2.26 17.33
C ALA A 21 16.40 2.79 17.77
N ASN A 22 16.27 3.16 19.05
CA ASN A 22 15.09 3.86 19.54
C ASN A 22 15.06 5.27 18.95
N ALA A 23 14.00 5.62 18.23
CA ALA A 23 13.74 6.99 17.82
C ALA A 23 12.67 7.61 18.73
N ALA A 24 13.10 8.61 19.50
CA ALA A 24 12.21 9.50 20.23
C ALA A 24 11.65 10.58 19.31
N GLY A 25 10.34 10.82 19.40
CA GLY A 25 9.63 12.07 19.08
C GLY A 25 9.86 12.70 17.70
N ALA A 26 8.90 12.51 16.78
CA ALA A 26 8.68 13.42 15.67
C ALA A 26 7.18 13.69 15.50
N ALA A 27 6.77 14.95 15.61
CA ALA A 27 5.49 15.40 15.06
C ALA A 27 5.63 15.44 13.53
N ILE A 28 4.78 14.69 12.81
CA ILE A 28 4.86 14.54 11.36
C ILE A 28 3.89 15.52 10.70
N PHE A 29 4.45 16.37 9.86
CA PHE A 29 3.71 17.24 8.94
C PHE A 29 3.05 16.38 7.84
N VAL A 30 1.75 16.60 7.62
CA VAL A 30 1.01 16.05 6.47
C VAL A 30 1.59 16.69 5.19
N ASN A 31 2.21 15.91 4.32
CA ASN A 31 2.34 16.31 2.92
C ASN A 31 1.11 15.81 2.16
N ASN A 32 0.24 16.71 1.71
CA ASN A 32 -0.62 16.40 0.57
C ASN A 32 0.28 15.84 -0.52
N TRP A 33 0.00 14.66 -1.06
CA TRP A 33 0.76 14.05 -2.15
C TRP A 33 1.01 15.11 -3.25
N THR A 34 2.21 15.69 -3.29
CA THR A 34 2.56 16.78 -4.22
C THR A 34 2.99 16.26 -5.59
N ILE A 35 3.25 14.95 -5.68
CA ILE A 35 3.55 14.18 -6.88
C ILE A 35 2.90 12.80 -6.75
N SER A 36 2.17 12.33 -7.75
CA SER A 36 1.74 10.92 -7.77
C SER A 36 2.98 10.04 -7.96
N PRO A 37 3.19 9.04 -7.11
CA PRO A 37 4.34 8.15 -7.25
C PRO A 37 4.17 7.37 -8.54
N THR A 38 5.25 7.21 -9.30
CA THR A 38 5.26 6.38 -10.49
C THR A 38 5.54 4.93 -10.09
N GLY A 39 4.55 4.28 -9.48
CA GLY A 39 4.70 2.89 -9.04
C GLY A 39 3.69 2.46 -7.99
N GLN A 40 3.61 1.15 -7.76
CA GLN A 40 2.79 0.57 -6.70
C GLN A 40 3.27 1.07 -5.33
N ILE A 41 2.32 1.42 -4.48
CA ILE A 41 2.53 1.75 -3.07
C ILE A 41 2.08 0.55 -2.25
N THR A 42 2.88 0.16 -1.26
CA THR A 42 2.48 -0.85 -0.27
C THR A 42 2.39 -0.21 1.10
N VAL A 43 1.22 -0.32 1.73
CA VAL A 43 0.96 0.11 3.11
C VAL A 43 0.93 -1.13 3.99
N THR A 44 1.49 -1.05 5.18
CA THR A 44 1.47 -2.15 6.18
C THR A 44 0.55 -1.75 7.33
N PHE A 45 -0.25 -2.70 7.79
CA PHE A 45 -1.16 -2.55 8.92
C PHE A 45 -0.92 -3.66 9.93
N GLY A 46 -1.33 -3.43 11.17
CA GLY A 46 -1.30 -4.47 12.18
C GLY A 46 -1.56 -3.95 13.58
N ASP A 47 -1.72 -4.91 14.48
CA ASP A 47 -1.81 -4.75 15.92
C ASP A 47 -0.93 -5.82 16.58
N ASP A 48 -0.09 -5.41 17.52
CA ASP A 48 0.82 -6.28 18.25
C ASP A 48 0.18 -6.92 19.48
N ALA A 49 -0.92 -6.38 20.00
CA ALA A 49 -1.73 -6.99 21.05
C ALA A 49 -3.13 -6.37 21.18
N LEU A 50 -4.19 -7.16 20.96
CA LEU A 50 -5.59 -6.70 21.06
C LEU A 50 -5.98 -6.03 22.39
N GLY A 51 -5.30 -6.35 23.50
CA GLY A 51 -5.55 -5.76 24.81
C GLY A 51 -4.77 -4.47 25.09
N SER A 52 -3.89 -4.08 24.17
CA SER A 52 -3.06 -2.87 24.22
C SER A 52 -3.66 -1.84 23.27
N ALA A 53 -3.95 -0.64 23.77
CA ALA A 53 -4.39 0.46 22.90
C ALA A 53 -3.28 0.97 21.96
N ASN A 54 -2.03 0.55 22.18
CA ASN A 54 -0.91 0.89 21.31
C ASN A 54 -0.74 -0.23 20.28
N ALA A 55 -1.39 -0.12 19.13
CA ALA A 55 -0.88 -0.86 17.98
C ALA A 55 0.34 -0.13 17.43
N THR A 56 1.39 -0.87 17.12
CA THR A 56 2.42 -0.37 16.21
C THR A 56 1.90 -0.44 14.77
N GLY A 57 0.96 0.46 14.44
CA GLY A 57 0.60 0.75 13.06
C GLY A 57 1.84 1.26 12.35
N THR A 58 2.62 0.37 11.76
CA THR A 58 3.78 0.75 10.95
C THR A 58 3.25 1.22 9.60
N ALA A 59 2.59 2.37 9.60
CA ALA A 59 2.43 3.18 8.43
C ALA A 59 3.84 3.61 8.04
N GLY A 60 4.37 3.04 6.96
CA GLY A 60 5.49 3.64 6.28
C GLY A 60 5.10 5.07 5.89
N ASP A 61 5.66 6.04 6.59
CA ASP A 61 5.83 7.46 6.24
C ASP A 61 4.61 8.35 5.93
N HIS A 62 3.36 7.91 6.10
CA HIS A 62 2.19 8.74 5.71
C HIS A 62 1.11 8.82 6.79
N GLY A 63 1.37 9.63 7.84
CA GLY A 63 0.39 10.25 8.75
C GLY A 63 -0.92 9.49 8.97
N THR A 64 -0.85 8.23 9.43
CA THR A 64 -2.04 7.46 9.77
C THR A 64 -2.61 7.91 11.11
N ASP A 65 -3.90 8.21 11.14
CA ASP A 65 -4.65 8.17 12.38
C ASP A 65 -5.10 6.71 12.62
N TYR A 66 -4.87 6.23 13.85
CA TYR A 66 -5.20 4.87 14.27
C TYR A 66 -6.14 4.92 15.46
N SER A 67 -7.23 4.16 15.38
CA SER A 67 -8.20 3.99 16.47
C SER A 67 -8.42 2.51 16.76
N HIS A 68 -8.46 2.18 18.05
CA HIS A 68 -8.60 0.82 18.55
C HIS A 68 -9.70 0.73 19.59
N VAL A 69 -10.54 -0.29 19.48
CA VAL A 69 -11.54 -0.64 20.48
C VAL A 69 -11.45 -2.13 20.77
N TYR A 70 -11.19 -2.48 22.03
CA TYR A 70 -11.28 -3.86 22.52
C TYR A 70 -12.30 -3.98 23.66
N ALA A 71 -13.21 -4.92 23.52
CA ALA A 71 -14.34 -5.09 24.41
C ALA A 71 -14.53 -6.57 24.85
N PRO A 72 -14.74 -6.83 26.16
CA PRO A 72 -14.76 -5.86 27.26
C PRO A 72 -13.33 -5.43 27.65
N PRO A 73 -13.12 -4.17 28.05
CA PRO A 73 -11.79 -3.68 28.42
C PRO A 73 -11.21 -4.46 29.61
N GLY A 74 -9.92 -4.80 29.53
CA GLY A 74 -9.21 -5.56 30.57
C GLY A 74 -9.50 -7.08 30.60
N SER A 75 -10.25 -7.59 29.63
CA SER A 75 -10.55 -9.02 29.52
C SER A 75 -9.44 -9.79 28.80
N SER A 76 -9.17 -11.03 29.21
CA SER A 76 -8.18 -11.90 28.55
C SER A 76 -8.59 -12.35 27.14
N SER A 77 -9.87 -12.21 26.79
CA SER A 77 -10.40 -12.40 25.44
C SER A 77 -11.57 -11.46 25.20
N GLY A 78 -11.79 -11.11 23.95
CA GLY A 78 -12.79 -10.11 23.57
C GLY A 78 -12.87 -9.91 22.06
N SER A 79 -13.79 -9.03 21.66
CA SER A 79 -13.88 -8.52 20.30
C SER A 79 -13.01 -7.28 20.14
N PHE A 80 -12.44 -7.09 18.96
CA PHE A 80 -11.70 -5.88 18.62
C PHE A 80 -12.25 -5.19 17.37
N THR A 81 -11.97 -3.90 17.26
CA THR A 81 -12.17 -3.07 16.07
C THR A 81 -10.97 -2.15 15.93
N ASP A 82 -10.25 -2.32 14.84
CA ASP A 82 -9.11 -1.49 14.46
C ASP A 82 -9.50 -0.66 13.24
N THR A 83 -9.28 0.64 13.30
CA THR A 83 -9.55 1.59 12.22
C THR A 83 -8.26 2.32 11.88
N PHE A 84 -7.91 2.31 10.59
CA PHE A 84 -6.74 3.00 10.05
C PHE A 84 -7.19 3.99 8.99
N ASP A 85 -6.91 5.27 9.26
CA ASP A 85 -7.20 6.36 8.36
C ASP A 85 -5.90 6.88 7.75
N PHE A 86 -5.85 6.99 6.43
CA PHE A 86 -4.65 7.41 5.71
C PHE A 86 -4.97 8.06 4.37
N HIS A 87 -3.98 8.68 3.75
CA HIS A 87 -4.18 9.36 2.47
C HIS A 87 -3.42 8.64 1.35
N LEU A 88 -4.13 8.31 0.27
CA LEU A 88 -3.56 7.77 -0.96
C LEU A 88 -3.66 8.81 -2.10
N PRO A 89 -2.74 8.77 -3.09
CA PRO A 89 -2.91 9.52 -4.33
C PRO A 89 -4.03 8.89 -5.20
N THR A 90 -4.36 9.48 -6.35
CA THR A 90 -5.33 8.87 -7.30
C THR A 90 -4.91 7.50 -7.75
N GLY A 91 -5.79 6.51 -7.62
CA GLY A 91 -5.53 5.17 -8.13
C GLY A 91 -6.57 4.13 -7.74
N GLU A 92 -6.14 2.87 -7.79
CA GLU A 92 -6.96 1.71 -7.43
C GLU A 92 -6.22 0.88 -6.36
N VAL A 93 -6.94 0.44 -5.33
CA VAL A 93 -6.42 -0.63 -4.46
C VAL A 93 -6.62 -1.94 -5.18
N LEU A 94 -5.51 -2.58 -5.55
CA LEU A 94 -5.52 -3.89 -6.19
C LEU A 94 -5.91 -4.96 -5.19
N ASN A 95 -5.30 -4.94 -4.01
CA ASN A 95 -5.54 -5.90 -2.95
C ASN A 95 -5.14 -5.30 -1.59
N ALA A 96 -6.02 -5.42 -0.60
CA ALA A 96 -5.69 -5.32 0.81
C ALA A 96 -5.92 -6.68 1.47
N ALA A 97 -4.88 -7.26 2.08
CA ALA A 97 -4.97 -8.56 2.74
C ALA A 97 -4.30 -8.52 4.11
N ILE A 98 -4.94 -9.19 5.06
CA ILE A 98 -4.47 -9.35 6.43
C ILE A 98 -4.44 -10.84 6.76
N SER A 99 -3.48 -11.25 7.58
CA SER A 99 -3.40 -12.64 8.00
C SER A 99 -2.92 -12.78 9.43
N THR A 100 -3.36 -13.84 10.09
CA THR A 100 -2.94 -14.23 11.44
C THR A 100 -3.22 -15.71 11.64
N SER A 101 -2.74 -16.26 12.75
CA SER A 101 -3.05 -17.61 13.22
C SER A 101 -3.52 -17.62 14.68
N THR A 102 -3.69 -16.44 15.28
CA THR A 102 -3.84 -16.28 16.74
C THR A 102 -5.19 -15.71 17.18
N LEU A 103 -5.99 -15.22 16.25
CA LEU A 103 -7.32 -14.62 16.46
C LEU A 103 -8.21 -14.84 15.26
N ASP A 104 -9.52 -14.83 15.43
CA ASP A 104 -10.48 -14.95 14.32
C ASP A 104 -10.87 -13.57 13.80
N PHE A 105 -10.85 -13.39 12.48
CA PHE A 105 -11.46 -12.21 11.87
C PHE A 105 -12.97 -12.38 11.79
N THR A 106 -13.71 -11.31 12.02
CA THR A 106 -15.18 -11.26 11.83
C THR A 106 -15.56 -10.32 10.70
N GLY A 107 -14.66 -9.41 10.29
CA GLY A 107 -14.88 -8.52 9.17
C GLY A 107 -13.64 -7.73 8.78
N ILE A 108 -13.58 -7.35 7.52
CA ILE A 108 -12.64 -6.38 6.97
C ILE A 108 -13.41 -5.50 5.98
N SER A 109 -13.15 -4.20 5.97
CA SER A 109 -13.70 -3.30 4.97
C SER A 109 -12.73 -2.21 4.61
N PHE A 110 -12.80 -1.77 3.35
CA PHE A 110 -12.02 -0.66 2.83
C PHE A 110 -12.98 0.39 2.25
N ASN A 111 -12.97 1.61 2.77
CA ASN A 111 -13.90 2.69 2.38
C ASN A 111 -15.37 2.25 2.37
N GLY A 112 -15.79 1.50 3.38
CA GLY A 112 -17.14 0.93 3.48
C GLY A 112 -17.44 -0.25 2.55
N VAL A 113 -16.52 -0.65 1.67
CA VAL A 113 -16.65 -1.89 0.87
C VAL A 113 -16.22 -3.08 1.72
N ALA A 114 -17.18 -3.95 2.03
CA ALA A 114 -16.90 -5.18 2.78
C ALA A 114 -16.05 -6.15 1.96
N GLY A 115 -15.05 -6.73 2.62
CA GLY A 115 -14.22 -7.79 2.07
C GLY A 115 -14.70 -9.19 2.43
N THR A 116 -13.81 -10.14 2.23
CA THR A 116 -14.00 -11.56 2.55
C THR A 116 -13.13 -11.96 3.74
N VAL A 117 -13.65 -12.87 4.55
CA VAL A 117 -12.93 -13.45 5.69
C VAL A 117 -13.00 -14.97 5.60
N SER A 118 -11.87 -15.62 5.87
CA SER A 118 -11.75 -17.07 5.97
C SER A 118 -10.88 -17.43 7.17
N ASN A 119 -11.49 -18.02 8.20
CA ASN A 119 -10.79 -18.57 9.35
C ASN A 119 -10.70 -20.09 9.18
N ALA A 120 -9.51 -20.60 8.87
CA ALA A 120 -9.19 -22.02 8.81
C ALA A 120 -8.17 -22.42 9.89
N PRO A 121 -8.08 -23.70 10.29
CA PRO A 121 -7.12 -24.12 11.31
C PRO A 121 -5.68 -23.67 10.99
N GLY A 122 -5.14 -22.78 11.82
CA GLY A 122 -3.76 -22.28 11.72
C GLY A 122 -3.54 -21.15 10.71
N LEU A 123 -4.58 -20.70 9.99
CA LEU A 123 -4.50 -19.57 9.06
C LEU A 123 -5.85 -18.87 8.92
N HIS A 124 -5.88 -17.63 9.36
CA HIS A 124 -7.00 -16.74 9.30
C HIS A 124 -6.65 -15.58 8.37
N ILE A 125 -7.50 -15.30 7.40
CA ILE A 125 -7.27 -14.29 6.35
C ILE A 125 -8.49 -13.39 6.25
N GLY A 126 -8.25 -12.08 6.19
CA GLY A 126 -9.20 -11.10 5.71
C GLY A 126 -8.66 -10.47 4.42
N SER A 127 -9.51 -10.24 3.43
CA SER A 127 -9.08 -9.53 2.22
C SER A 127 -10.17 -8.66 1.61
N VAL A 128 -9.76 -7.53 1.05
CA VAL A 128 -10.57 -6.64 0.21
C VAL A 128 -9.83 -6.47 -1.11
N SER A 129 -10.54 -6.48 -2.23
CA SER A 129 -9.94 -6.44 -3.57
C SER A 129 -10.74 -5.50 -4.47
N GLU A 130 -10.06 -4.92 -5.46
CA GLU A 130 -10.67 -4.13 -6.54
C GLU A 130 -11.52 -2.93 -6.05
N VAL A 131 -11.00 -2.18 -5.06
CA VAL A 131 -11.69 -0.98 -4.56
C VAL A 131 -11.10 0.27 -5.20
N LEU A 132 -11.96 1.03 -5.89
CA LEU A 132 -11.61 2.32 -6.49
C LEU A 132 -11.31 3.35 -5.40
N VAL A 133 -10.27 4.16 -5.62
CA VAL A 133 -9.78 5.15 -4.66
C VAL A 133 -9.90 6.54 -5.27
N THR A 134 -10.55 7.46 -4.56
CA THR A 134 -10.75 8.84 -5.05
C THR A 134 -9.56 9.73 -4.67
N LEU A 135 -9.16 10.65 -5.57
CA LEU A 135 -8.00 11.53 -5.42
C LEU A 135 -7.92 12.24 -4.07
N GLY A 136 -6.83 12.01 -3.33
CA GLY A 136 -6.48 12.82 -2.16
C GLY A 136 -7.53 12.79 -1.04
N GLY A 137 -8.48 11.85 -1.12
CA GLY A 137 -9.43 11.57 -0.06
C GLY A 137 -8.76 10.75 1.02
N GLU A 138 -9.26 10.91 2.25
CA GLU A 138 -9.01 9.98 3.34
C GLU A 138 -9.52 8.59 2.97
N GLN A 139 -8.71 7.59 3.32
CA GLN A 139 -8.94 6.17 3.08
C GLN A 139 -9.06 5.49 4.42
N GLU A 140 -10.06 4.62 4.55
CA GLU A 140 -10.38 3.96 5.80
C GLU A 140 -10.27 2.45 5.60
N LEU A 141 -9.42 1.81 6.39
CA LEU A 141 -9.42 0.37 6.58
C LEU A 141 -9.96 0.05 7.97
N ILE A 142 -11.02 -0.75 8.03
CA ILE A 142 -11.57 -1.28 9.27
C ILE A 142 -11.35 -2.78 9.32
N VAL A 143 -10.83 -3.27 10.44
CA VAL A 143 -10.66 -4.69 10.75
C VAL A 143 -11.39 -5.00 12.04
N THR A 144 -12.15 -6.10 12.05
CA THR A 144 -12.87 -6.58 13.23
C THR A 144 -12.62 -8.06 13.43
N GLY A 145 -12.65 -8.48 14.68
CA GLY A 145 -12.46 -9.88 15.02
C GLY A 145 -12.64 -10.18 16.49
N THR A 146 -12.27 -11.40 16.86
CA THR A 146 -12.23 -11.87 18.24
C THR A 146 -10.93 -12.59 18.51
N GLY A 147 -10.35 -12.36 19.68
CA GLY A 147 -9.10 -12.99 20.07
C GLY A 147 -8.82 -12.85 21.55
N VAL A 148 -7.65 -13.36 21.95
CA VAL A 148 -7.11 -13.10 23.28
C VAL A 148 -6.40 -11.74 23.31
N SER A 149 -6.27 -11.14 24.49
CA SER A 149 -5.66 -9.82 24.67
C SER A 149 -4.21 -9.69 24.17
N THR A 150 -3.52 -10.82 24.02
CA THR A 150 -2.12 -10.88 23.55
C THR A 150 -2.01 -11.27 22.07
N ALA A 151 -3.15 -11.51 21.40
CA ALA A 151 -3.15 -11.85 19.99
C ALA A 151 -2.83 -10.62 19.15
N GLY A 152 -2.19 -10.83 18.00
CA GLY A 152 -1.84 -9.79 17.07
C GLY A 152 -2.09 -10.23 15.64
N TRP A 153 -2.08 -9.25 14.73
CA TRP A 153 -2.24 -9.49 13.31
C TRP A 153 -1.44 -8.47 12.50
N SER A 154 -1.16 -8.81 11.26
CA SER A 154 -0.55 -7.89 10.31
C SER A 154 -1.07 -8.15 8.91
N GLY A 155 -1.02 -7.12 8.08
CA GLY A 155 -1.36 -7.22 6.68
C GLY A 155 -0.78 -6.10 5.86
N THR A 156 -1.02 -6.16 4.56
CA THR A 156 -0.58 -5.16 3.61
C THR A 156 -1.71 -4.78 2.66
N ALA A 157 -1.69 -3.54 2.20
CA ALA A 157 -2.47 -3.12 1.04
C ALA A 157 -1.55 -2.63 -0.06
N SER A 158 -1.78 -3.12 -1.27
CA SER A 158 -1.09 -2.69 -2.48
C SER A 158 -2.01 -1.80 -3.30
N PHE A 159 -1.54 -0.57 -3.50
CA PHE A 159 -2.22 0.46 -4.24
C PHE A 159 -1.46 0.76 -5.55
N THR A 160 -2.19 0.91 -6.64
CA THR A 160 -1.64 1.31 -7.93
C THR A 160 -2.18 2.67 -8.32
N PRO A 161 -1.33 3.71 -8.42
CA PRO A 161 -1.76 5.02 -8.89
C PRO A 161 -2.20 4.97 -10.35
N VAL A 162 -3.29 5.67 -10.67
CA VAL A 162 -3.70 5.88 -12.07
C VAL A 162 -2.85 7.02 -12.62
N ALA A 163 -1.95 6.69 -13.53
CA ALA A 163 -1.15 7.68 -14.23
C ALA A 163 -2.03 8.49 -15.19
N VAL A 164 -2.36 9.72 -14.83
CA VAL A 164 -2.95 10.68 -15.76
C VAL A 164 -1.81 11.22 -16.63
N PRO A 165 -1.89 11.16 -17.97
CA PRO A 165 -0.84 11.72 -18.81
C PRO A 165 -0.71 13.22 -18.53
N GLU A 166 0.48 13.64 -18.09
CA GLU A 166 0.69 15.00 -17.61
C GLU A 166 0.39 16.04 -18.71
N PRO A 167 -0.11 17.24 -18.37
CA PRO A 167 -0.36 18.30 -19.35
C PRO A 167 0.85 18.62 -20.24
N ALA A 168 2.07 18.43 -19.72
CA ALA A 168 3.32 18.57 -20.49
C ALA A 168 3.42 17.55 -21.64
N THR A 169 2.98 16.30 -21.43
CA THR A 169 2.92 15.28 -22.48
C THR A 169 1.95 15.68 -23.57
N TRP A 170 0.79 16.21 -23.19
CA TRP A 170 -0.20 16.72 -24.16
C TRP A 170 0.35 17.90 -24.94
N ALA A 171 1.03 18.83 -24.26
CA ALA A 171 1.68 19.97 -24.89
C ALA A 171 2.78 19.54 -25.87
N LEU A 172 3.60 18.54 -25.52
CA LEU A 172 4.63 17.98 -26.41
C LEU A 172 4.01 17.28 -27.63
N MET A 173 2.93 16.52 -27.45
CA MET A 173 2.22 15.91 -28.59
C MET A 173 1.63 16.98 -29.51
N ILE A 174 0.97 17.98 -28.93
CA ILE A 174 0.38 19.10 -29.68
C ILE A 174 1.48 19.89 -30.40
N MET A 175 2.61 20.17 -29.76
CA MET A 175 3.75 20.82 -30.41
C MET A 175 4.35 19.95 -31.51
N GLY A 176 4.48 18.64 -31.31
CA GLY A 176 5.00 17.71 -32.32
C GLY A 176 4.09 17.65 -33.55
N PHE A 177 2.79 17.39 -33.36
CA PHE A 177 1.83 17.34 -34.45
C PHE A 177 1.58 18.70 -35.09
N GLY A 178 1.52 19.77 -34.29
CA GLY A 178 1.40 21.15 -34.76
C GLY A 178 2.61 21.59 -35.59
N GLY A 179 3.81 21.26 -35.13
CA GLY A 179 5.07 21.52 -35.84
C GLY A 179 5.18 20.76 -37.15
N ALA A 180 4.87 19.45 -37.15
CA ALA A 180 4.83 18.64 -38.37
C ALA A 180 3.79 19.16 -39.38
N GLY A 181 2.59 19.52 -38.89
CA GLY A 181 1.53 20.11 -39.72
C GLY A 181 1.93 21.45 -40.34
N ALA A 182 2.62 22.31 -39.58
CA ALA A 182 3.12 23.60 -40.08
C ALA A 182 4.16 23.42 -41.19
N LEU A 183 5.10 22.47 -41.04
CA LEU A 183 6.10 22.16 -42.05
C LEU A 183 5.48 21.62 -43.35
N LEU A 184 4.50 20.70 -43.24
CA LEU A 184 3.77 20.18 -44.39
C LEU A 184 2.99 21.28 -45.11
N ARG A 185 2.35 22.19 -44.37
CA ARG A 185 1.62 23.34 -44.94
C ARG A 185 2.55 24.29 -45.68
N ASN A 186 3.76 24.53 -45.15
CA ASN A 186 4.74 25.39 -45.81
C ASN A 186 5.24 24.77 -47.13
N ARG A 187 5.58 23.47 -47.13
CA ARG A 187 6.02 22.75 -48.35
C ARG A 187 4.97 22.75 -49.46
N ARG A 188 3.69 22.62 -49.12
CA ARG A 188 2.58 22.71 -50.10
C ARG A 188 2.49 24.11 -50.73
N ARG A 189 2.68 25.17 -49.94
CA ARG A 189 2.67 26.56 -50.44
C ARG A 189 3.84 26.83 -51.40
N THR A 190 5.03 26.38 -51.05
CA THR A 190 6.21 26.54 -51.92
C THR A 190 6.10 25.71 -53.20
N ALA A 191 5.48 24.53 -53.15
CA ALA A 191 5.26 23.70 -54.33
C ALA A 191 4.21 24.29 -55.30
N VAL A 192 3.15 24.93 -54.79
CA VAL A 192 2.13 25.61 -55.61
C VAL A 192 2.65 26.91 -56.23
N ALA A 193 3.59 27.60 -55.57
CA ALA A 193 4.20 28.82 -56.11
C ALA A 193 5.30 28.56 -57.17
N ALA A 194 5.76 27.32 -57.30
CA ALA A 194 6.78 26.90 -58.27
C ALA A 194 6.21 26.21 -59.52
N ALA A 195 4.88 26.03 -59.58
CA ALA A 195 4.14 25.48 -60.70
C ALA A 195 3.37 26.60 -61.42
#